data_AF-A0A949HYI8-F1
#
_entry.id   AF-A0A949HYI8-F1
#
_cell.length_a   1.000
_cell.length_b   1.000
_cell.length_c   1.000
_cell.angle_alpha   90.00
_cell.angle_beta   90.00
_cell.angle_gamma   90.00
#
_symmetry.space_group_name_H-M   'P 1'
#
loop_
_entity.id
_entity.type
_entity.pdbx_description
1 polymer ?
#
loop_
_entity_poly.entity_id
_entity_poly.type
_entity_poly.pdbx_seq_one_letter_code
_entity_poly.pdbx_strand_id
1 'polypeptide(L)' 'QEGWVNVSKGSFTGWQDGWVNVSDALHGLQSGVVNYTRNLHGVQIGVINVAMNNGWFDQFPHQLARGFPLVNWSF' A
#
# COMPACT_ATOMS: atom_id res chain seq x y z
N GLN A 1 1.19 14.43 -9.68
CA GLN A 1 2.62 14.40 -10.05
C GLN A 1 2.72 13.34 -11.12
N GLU A 2 2.99 13.72 -12.38
CA GLU A 2 3.16 12.72 -13.44
C GLU A 2 4.57 12.13 -13.32
N GLY A 3 4.67 11.17 -12.42
CA GLY A 3 5.94 10.57 -12.03
C GLY A 3 5.69 9.09 -11.85
N TRP A 4 6.46 8.30 -12.58
CA TRP A 4 6.55 6.86 -12.41
C TRP A 4 6.86 6.48 -10.94
N VAL A 5 7.31 7.44 -10.12
CA VAL A 5 7.52 7.29 -8.69
C VAL A 5 6.80 8.40 -7.93
N ASN A 6 5.99 8.04 -6.93
CA ASN A 6 5.41 8.96 -5.96
C ASN A 6 6.08 8.76 -4.59
N VAL A 7 6.55 9.85 -3.98
CA VAL A 7 7.11 9.83 -2.63
C VAL A 7 6.42 10.88 -1.77
N SER A 8 5.74 10.44 -0.71
CA SER A 8 5.08 11.31 0.25
C SER A 8 5.68 11.13 1.64
N LYS A 9 6.35 12.18 2.13
CA LYS A 9 6.87 12.24 3.50
C LYS A 9 5.80 12.90 4.39
N GLY A 10 5.00 12.11 5.10
CA GLY A 10 3.94 12.58 5.98
C GLY A 10 2.64 11.77 5.83
N SER A 11 1.51 12.38 6.22
CA SER A 11 0.19 11.85 5.91
C SER A 11 -0.25 12.30 4.53
N PHE A 12 -0.54 11.33 3.66
CA PHE A 12 -1.14 11.57 2.36
C PHE A 12 -2.58 11.07 2.39
N THR A 13 -3.51 11.92 1.98
CA THR A 13 -4.92 11.55 1.84
C THR A 13 -5.33 11.71 0.38
N GLY A 14 -5.84 10.64 -0.23
CA GLY A 14 -6.31 10.65 -1.61
C GLY A 14 -5.88 9.42 -2.40
N TRP A 15 -5.76 9.58 -3.72
CA TRP A 15 -5.31 8.53 -4.63
C TRP A 15 -3.89 8.81 -5.16
N GLN A 16 -2.98 7.85 -5.00
CA GLN A 16 -1.66 7.84 -5.64
C GLN A 16 -1.62 6.77 -6.71
N ASP A 17 -1.22 7.16 -7.92
CA ASP A 17 -1.00 6.25 -9.05
C ASP A 17 0.40 6.44 -9.62
N GLY A 18 1.13 5.34 -9.79
CA GLY A 18 2.52 5.35 -10.27
C GLY A 18 3.16 3.98 -10.19
N TRP A 19 4.35 3.76 -10.77
CA TRP A 19 5.02 2.47 -10.72
C TRP A 19 5.52 2.13 -9.32
N VAL A 20 6.03 3.13 -8.61
CA VAL A 20 6.49 3.00 -7.23
C VAL A 20 5.83 4.07 -6.39
N ASN A 21 5.07 3.67 -5.38
CA ASN A 21 4.46 4.57 -4.41
C ASN A 21 5.06 4.34 -3.03
N VAL A 22 5.60 5.39 -2.42
CA VAL A 22 6.19 5.35 -1.08
C VAL A 22 5.56 6.44 -0.21
N SER A 23 4.90 6.03 0.87
CA SER A 23 4.25 6.94 1.82
C SER A 23 4.56 6.56 3.26
N ASP A 24 4.61 7.53 4.17
CA ASP A 24 4.75 7.21 5.60
C ASP A 24 3.37 6.87 6.21
N ALA A 25 2.37 7.73 6.02
CA ALA A 25 0.98 7.42 6.33
C ALA A 25 0.08 7.67 5.12
N LEU A 26 -0.78 6.71 4.76
CA LEU A 26 -1.72 6.82 3.63
C LEU A 26 -3.15 6.65 4.13
N HIS A 27 -4.01 7.63 3.82
CA HIS A 27 -5.46 7.53 3.92
C HIS A 27 -6.08 7.55 2.51
N GLY A 28 -6.36 6.39 1.93
CA GLY A 28 -6.95 6.32 0.59
C GLY A 28 -6.43 5.19 -0.27
N LEU A 29 -6.24 5.44 -1.56
CA LEU A 29 -5.93 4.42 -2.56
C LEU A 29 -4.52 4.60 -3.13
N GLN A 30 -3.77 3.51 -3.26
CA GLN A 30 -2.47 3.46 -3.95
C GLN A 30 -2.55 2.43 -5.07
N SER A 31 -2.24 2.80 -6.30
CA SER A 31 -2.14 1.89 -7.45
C SER A 31 -0.75 1.94 -8.06
N GLY A 32 -0.12 0.78 -8.28
CA GLY A 32 1.23 0.72 -8.82
C GLY A 32 1.84 -0.66 -8.96
N VAL A 33 3.12 -0.74 -9.32
CA VAL A 33 3.85 -2.02 -9.32
C VAL A 33 4.35 -2.32 -7.91
N VAL A 34 4.90 -1.31 -7.23
CA VAL A 34 5.39 -1.40 -5.85
C VAL A 34 4.73 -0.32 -5.01
N ASN A 35 4.02 -0.72 -3.96
CA ASN A 35 3.42 0.17 -2.98
C ASN A 35 4.04 -0.11 -1.61
N TYR A 36 4.57 0.93 -0.97
CA TYR A 36 5.12 0.87 0.37
C TYR A 36 4.48 1.97 1.23
N THR A 37 3.87 1.56 2.34
CA THR A 37 3.32 2.48 3.32
C THR A 37 3.62 2.02 4.74
N ARG A 38 4.10 2.91 5.62
CA ARG A 38 4.31 2.54 7.03
C ARG A 38 2.97 2.39 7.77
N ASN A 39 2.07 3.35 7.63
CA ASN A 39 0.73 3.30 8.20
C ASN A 39 -0.36 3.42 7.12
N LEU A 40 -1.01 2.30 6.79
CA LEU A 40 -2.02 2.22 5.74
C LEU A 40 -3.43 2.25 6.35
N HIS A 41 -4.23 3.22 5.89
CA HIS A 41 -5.67 3.31 6.13
C HIS A 41 -6.39 3.47 4.78
N GLY A 42 -6.58 2.37 4.08
CA GLY A 42 -7.21 2.31 2.78
C GLY A 42 -6.77 1.09 1.99
N VAL A 43 -6.60 1.24 0.68
CA VAL A 43 -6.35 0.13 -0.27
C VAL A 43 -5.11 0.39 -1.10
N GLN A 44 -4.24 -0.61 -1.22
CA GLN A 44 -3.13 -0.66 -2.15
C GLN A 44 -3.40 -1.74 -3.21
N ILE A 45 -3.14 -1.42 -4.46
CA ILE A 45 -3.29 -2.31 -5.61
C ILE A 45 -1.96 -2.30 -6.35
N GLY A 46 -1.31 -3.46 -6.43
CA GLY A 46 -0.03 -3.60 -7.12
C GLY A 46 0.64 -4.94 -6.98
N VAL A 47 1.71 -5.17 -7.74
CA VAL A 47 2.42 -6.46 -7.75
C VAL A 47 3.09 -6.74 -6.41
N ILE A 48 3.60 -5.71 -5.75
CA ILE A 48 4.23 -5.77 -4.44
C ILE A 48 3.59 -4.71 -3.55
N ASN A 49 2.92 -5.12 -2.47
CA ASN A 49 2.31 -4.20 -1.50
C ASN A 49 2.89 -4.48 -0.11
N VAL A 50 3.42 -3.44 0.53
CA VAL A 50 4.02 -3.52 1.87
C VAL A 50 3.37 -2.49 2.76
N ALA A 51 2.73 -2.96 3.83
CA ALA A 51 2.10 -2.12 4.86
C ALA A 51 2.60 -2.55 6.25
N MET A 52 3.38 -1.71 6.94
CA MET A 52 3.95 -2.09 8.25
C MET A 52 2.92 -2.17 9.37
N ASN A 53 1.86 -1.35 9.32
CA ASN A 53 0.78 -1.39 10.31
C ASN A 53 -0.27 -2.50 10.03
N ASN A 54 -0.10 -3.29 8.96
CA ASN A 54 -1.07 -4.34 8.67
C ASN A 54 -0.65 -5.65 9.35
N GLY A 55 -1.41 -6.09 10.34
CA GLY A 55 -1.20 -7.35 11.09
C GLY A 55 -1.39 -8.63 10.24
N TRP A 56 -1.54 -8.50 8.92
CA TRP A 56 -1.66 -9.62 7.98
C TRP A 56 -0.43 -10.53 7.97
N PHE A 57 0.74 -10.00 8.33
CA PHE A 57 1.97 -10.79 8.42
C PHE A 57 2.12 -11.56 9.74
N ASP A 58 1.33 -11.26 10.77
CA ASP A 58 1.41 -11.97 12.06
C ASP A 58 0.77 -13.37 12.02
N GLN A 59 -0.06 -13.67 11.01
CA GLN A 59 -0.82 -14.93 10.89
C GLN A 59 -0.50 -15.72 9.62
N PHE A 60 0.70 -15.54 9.09
CA PHE A 60 1.21 -16.35 7.99
C PHE A 60 1.21 -17.84 8.40
N PRO A 61 0.70 -18.80 7.58
CA PRO A 61 0.33 -18.69 6.16
C PRO A 61 -1.17 -18.59 5.84
N HIS A 62 -2.08 -18.52 6.82
CA HIS A 62 -3.53 -18.71 6.58
C HIS A 62 -4.24 -17.47 6.01
N GLN A 63 -3.73 -16.26 6.30
CA GLN A 63 -4.32 -15.00 5.83
C GLN A 63 -3.72 -14.50 4.51
N LEU A 64 -2.56 -15.03 4.09
CA LEU A 64 -1.94 -14.70 2.80
C LEU A 64 -2.85 -15.02 1.61
N ALA A 65 -3.73 -16.01 1.77
CA ALA A 65 -4.65 -16.46 0.74
C ALA A 65 -5.86 -15.52 0.53
N ARG A 66 -6.11 -14.56 1.43
CA ARG A 66 -7.32 -13.71 1.39
C ARG A 66 -7.17 -12.43 0.57
N GLY A 67 -5.93 -11.99 0.36
CA GLY A 67 -5.56 -10.90 -0.53
C GLY A 67 -4.58 -11.49 -1.54
N PHE A 68 -5.07 -11.88 -2.71
CA PHE A 68 -4.23 -12.22 -3.85
C PHE A 68 -3.11 -11.16 -3.97
N PRO A 69 -1.88 -11.52 -4.38
CA PRO A 69 -0.64 -10.71 -4.27
C PRO A 69 -0.72 -9.28 -4.86
N LEU A 70 -1.82 -9.01 -5.56
CA LEU A 70 -2.16 -7.79 -6.25
C LEU A 70 -2.90 -6.73 -5.40
N VAL A 71 -3.50 -7.06 -4.26
CA VAL A 71 -4.35 -6.13 -3.49
C VAL A 71 -4.14 -6.27 -1.98
N ASN A 72 -3.93 -5.16 -1.28
CA ASN A 72 -3.76 -5.06 0.18
C ASN A 72 -4.65 -3.94 0.74
N TRP A 73 -5.34 -4.14 1.86
CA TRP A 73 -6.13 -3.09 2.50
C TRP A 73 -6.05 -3.16 4.02
N SER A 74 -6.23 -2.00 4.66
CA SER A 74 -6.16 -1.83 6.12
C SER A 74 -7.11 -0.69 6.50
N PHE A 75 -7.94 -0.89 7.53
CA PHE A 75 -8.93 0.09 8.00
C PHE A 75 -8.68 0.42 9.47
#